data_AF-A0A1M6AVX4-F1
#
_entry.id   AF-A0A1M6AVX4-F1
#
_cell.length_a   1.000
_cell.length_b   1.000
_cell.length_c   1.000
_cell.angle_alpha   90.00
_cell.angle_beta   90.00
_cell.angle_gamma   90.00
#
_symmetry.space_group_name_H-M   'P 1'
#
loop_
_entity.id
_entity.type
_entity.pdbx_description
1 polymer ?
#
loop_
_entity_poly.entity_id
_entity_poly.type
_entity_poly.pdbx_seq_one_letter_code
_entity_poly.pdbx_strand_id
1 'polypeptide(L)' 'MIKIDHVLEAVSSHYEVYRDLFIEEHRMGNYKKLTDNPYYDEIKTIIDAMNILRKYLGWETINLKEEVKFYL' A
#
# COMPACT_ATOMS: atom_id res chain seq x y z
N MET A 1 -22.54 11.99 5.64
CA MET A 1 -21.81 11.30 6.71
C MET A 1 -20.67 10.54 6.06
N ILE A 2 -19.45 11.09 6.11
CA ILE A 2 -18.26 10.32 5.71
C ILE A 2 -18.07 9.30 6.83
N LYS A 3 -18.47 8.05 6.62
CA LYS A 3 -18.10 6.96 7.53
C LYS A 3 -16.61 6.71 7.29
N ILE A 4 -15.77 7.47 7.97
CA ILE A 4 -14.36 7.12 8.12
C ILE A 4 -14.36 5.91 9.05
N ASP A 5 -13.94 4.78 8.51
CA ASP A 5 -13.71 3.60 9.32
C ASP A 5 -12.42 3.82 10.10
N HIS A 6 -12.52 3.96 11.42
CA HIS A 6 -11.38 4.23 12.30
C HIS A 6 -10.29 3.15 12.21
N VAL A 7 -10.65 1.92 11.83
CA VAL A 7 -9.67 0.85 11.60
C VAL A 7 -8.93 1.12 10.31
N LEU A 8 -9.63 1.50 9.24
CA LEU A 8 -8.99 1.86 7.97
C LEU A 8 -8.07 3.08 8.13
N GLU A 9 -8.46 4.07 8.93
CA GLU A 9 -7.63 5.22 9.26
C GLU A 9 -6.36 4.80 10.02
N ALA A 10 -6.50 3.94 11.04
CA ALA A 10 -5.38 3.42 11.81
C ALA A 10 -4.42 2.56 10.95
N VAL A 11 -4.92 1.81 9.97
CA VAL A 11 -4.09 1.02 9.05
C VAL A 11 -3.44 1.91 7.98
N SER A 12 -4.09 3.00 7.57
CA SER A 12 -3.56 3.94 6.56
C SER A 12 -2.22 4.55 6.97
N SER A 13 -2.02 4.86 8.25
CA SER A 13 -0.73 5.38 8.72
C SER A 13 0.43 4.39 8.54
N HIS A 14 0.16 3.08 8.68
CA HIS A 14 1.15 2.04 8.41
C HIS A 14 1.40 1.93 6.90
N TYR A 15 0.34 1.98 6.09
CA TYR A 15 0.46 1.98 4.64
C TYR A 15 1.37 3.10 4.13
N GLU A 16 1.19 4.33 4.62
CA GLU A 16 1.99 5.48 4.21
C GLU A 16 3.49 5.27 4.49
N VAL A 17 3.84 4.81 5.70
CA VAL A 17 5.24 4.53 6.08
C VAL A 17 5.86 3.46 5.19
N TYR A 18 5.18 2.32 5.01
CA TYR A 18 5.71 1.22 4.20
C TYR A 18 5.76 1.56 2.71
N ARG A 19 4.85 2.39 2.21
CA ARG A 19 4.89 2.91 0.84
C ARG A 19 6.12 3.75 0.59
N ASP A 20 6.43 4.65 1.50
CA ASP A 20 7.57 5.55 1.34
C ASP A 20 8.89 4.76 1.42
N LEU A 21 9.01 3.82 2.36
CA LEU A 21 10.14 2.87 2.45
C LEU A 21 10.26 2.02 1.18
N PHE A 22 9.15 1.49 0.68
CA PHE A 22 9.13 0.70 -0.55
C PHE A 22 9.67 1.52 -1.71
N ILE A 23 9.19 2.75 -1.93
CA ILE A 23 9.62 3.60 -3.05
C ILE A 23 11.11 3.95 -2.94
N GLU A 24 11.57 4.35 -1.77
CA GLU A 24 12.97 4.69 -1.52
C GLU A 24 13.90 3.52 -1.82
N GLU A 25 13.63 2.37 -1.22
CA GLU A 25 14.41 1.15 -1.43
C GLU A 25 14.34 0.68 -2.88
N HIS A 26 13.19 0.83 -3.55
CA HIS A 26 13.04 0.44 -4.95
C HIS A 26 13.99 1.22 -5.87
N ARG A 27 14.08 2.54 -5.62
CA ARG A 27 14.95 3.45 -6.37
C ARG A 27 16.42 3.21 -6.05
N MET A 28 16.76 2.99 -4.78
CA MET A 28 18.16 2.79 -4.37
C MET A 28 18.71 1.43 -4.81
N GLY A 29 17.95 0.36 -4.67
CA GLY A 29 18.36 -0.99 -5.03
C GLY A 29 18.30 -1.30 -6.53
N ASN A 30 17.72 -0.40 -7.34
CA ASN A 30 17.53 -0.58 -8.79
C ASN A 30 16.83 -1.91 -9.13
N TYR A 31 15.86 -2.30 -8.32
CA TYR A 31 15.12 -3.55 -8.54
C TYR A 31 14.26 -3.45 -9.81
N LYS A 32 14.18 -4.54 -10.58
CA LYS A 32 13.39 -4.57 -11.81
C LYS A 32 11.94 -4.98 -11.58
N LYS A 33 11.69 -5.83 -10.59
CA LYS A 33 10.35 -6.29 -10.23
C LYS A 33 10.00 -5.75 -8.86
N LEU A 34 8.74 -5.37 -8.68
CA LEU A 34 8.21 -4.95 -7.38
C LEU A 34 8.45 -6.02 -6.30
N THR A 35 8.34 -7.31 -6.67
CA THR A 35 8.56 -8.46 -5.78
C THR A 35 9.99 -8.64 -5.31
N ASP A 36 10.97 -8.00 -5.96
CA ASP A 36 12.37 -8.09 -5.56
C ASP A 36 12.71 -7.06 -4.46
N ASN A 37 11.79 -6.11 -4.19
CA ASN A 37 11.93 -5.14 -3.11
C ASN A 37 11.74 -5.82 -1.75
N PRO A 38 12.64 -5.64 -0.78
CA PRO A 38 12.53 -6.26 0.54
C PRO A 38 11.26 -5.87 1.30
N TYR A 39 10.62 -4.74 1.00
CA TYR A 39 9.36 -4.31 1.63
C TYR A 39 8.10 -4.78 0.89
N TYR A 40 8.23 -5.62 -0.15
CA TYR A 40 7.09 -6.02 -0.98
C TYR A 40 6.01 -6.77 -0.19
N ASP A 41 6.40 -7.72 0.65
CA ASP A 41 5.45 -8.55 1.38
C ASP A 41 4.71 -7.76 2.45
N GLU A 42 5.40 -6.83 3.13
CA GLU A 42 4.80 -5.95 4.14
C GLU A 42 3.77 -5.01 3.51
N ILE A 43 4.14 -4.29 2.45
CA ILE A 43 3.21 -3.36 1.81
C ILE A 43 2.03 -4.09 1.17
N LYS A 44 2.27 -5.28 0.59
CA LYS A 44 1.20 -6.11 0.01
C LYS A 44 0.23 -6.58 1.08
N THR A 45 0.74 -6.98 2.25
CA THR A 45 -0.08 -7.42 3.39
C THR A 45 -0.95 -6.28 3.91
N ILE A 46 -0.40 -5.08 4.03
CA ILE A 46 -1.16 -3.90 4.47
C ILE A 46 -2.26 -3.56 3.45
N ILE A 47 -1.91 -3.52 2.16
CA ILE A 47 -2.89 -3.28 1.08
C ILE A 47 -4.01 -4.32 1.10
N ASP A 48 -3.69 -5.60 1.33
CA ASP A 48 -4.69 -6.66 1.38
C ASP A 48 -5.65 -6.49 2.57
N ALA A 49 -5.12 -6.14 3.74
CA ALA A 49 -5.94 -5.82 4.92
C ALA A 49 -6.86 -4.61 4.65
N MET A 50 -6.33 -3.54 4.07
CA MET A 50 -7.12 -2.37 3.68
C MET A 50 -8.19 -2.74 2.65
N ASN A 51 -7.87 -3.60 1.68
CA ASN A 51 -8.79 -4.01 0.63
C ASN A 51 -9.96 -4.85 1.15
N ILE A 52 -9.80 -5.61 2.24
CA ILE A 52 -10.92 -6.30 2.92
C ILE A 52 -11.92 -5.25 3.43
N LEU A 53 -11.43 -4.22 4.14
CA LEU A 53 -12.27 -3.15 4.68
C LEU A 53 -12.92 -2.31 3.56
N ARG A 54 -12.14 -1.93 2.54
CA ARG A 54 -12.62 -1.14 1.41
C ARG A 54 -13.72 -1.87 0.64
N LYS A 55 -13.58 -3.19 0.42
CA LYS A 55 -14.65 -4.01 -0.17
C LYS A 55 -15.93 -4.00 0.66
N TYR A 56 -15.82 -4.15 1.98
CA TYR A 56 -16.98 -4.08 2.89
C TYR A 56 -17.68 -2.71 2.84
N LEU A 57 -16.90 -1.63 2.70
CA LEU A 57 -17.40 -0.25 2.59
C LEU A 57 -17.89 0.12 1.19
N GLY A 58 -17.74 -0.75 0.19
CA GLY A 58 -18.07 -0.46 -1.22
C GLY A 58 -17.10 0.50 -1.91
N TRP A 59 -15.87 0.62 -1.41
CA TRP A 59 -14.82 1.46 -1.98
C TRP A 59 -13.94 0.68 -2.96
N GLU A 60 -13.31 1.38 -3.90
CA GLU A 60 -12.36 0.78 -4.84
C GLU A 60 -11.15 0.19 -4.11
N THR A 61 -10.64 -0.94 -4.59
CA THR A 61 -9.44 -1.57 -4.02
C THR A 61 -8.16 -0.88 -4.47
N ILE A 62 -7.17 -0.84 -3.58
CA ILE A 62 -5.83 -0.34 -3.85
C ILE A 62 -5.05 -1.41 -4.63
N ASN A 63 -4.34 -0.98 -5.68
CA ASN A 63 -3.41 -1.82 -6.43
C ASN A 63 -2.00 -1.23 -6.32
N LEU A 64 -1.08 -1.98 -5.70
CA LEU A 64 0.29 -1.54 -5.48
C LEU A 64 0.98 -1.03 -6.75
N LYS A 65 0.77 -1.71 -7.89
CA LYS A 65 1.41 -1.33 -9.15
C LYS A 65 0.96 0.05 -9.62
N GLU A 66 -0.33 0.36 -9.51
CA GLU A 66 -0.84 1.68 -9.90
C GLU A 66 -0.41 2.76 -8.90
N GLU A 67 -0.37 2.44 -7.60
CA GLU A 67 0.07 3.38 -6.55
C GLU A 67 1.53 3.82 -6.75
N VAL A 68 2.42 2.90 -7.11
CA VAL A 68 3.86 3.21 -7.24
C VAL A 68 4.25 3.73 -8.62
N LYS A 69 3.38 3.60 -9.63
CA LYS A 69 3.66 3.94 -11.04
C LYS A 69 4.01 5.40 -11.27
N PHE A 70 3.52 6.31 -10.43
CA PHE A 70 3.89 7.73 -10.52
C PHE A 70 5.28 8.00 -9.94
N TYR A 71 5.76 7.13 -9.05
CA TYR A 71 7.00 7.30 -8.31
C TYR A 71 8.18 6.51 -8.88
N LEU A 72 7.93 5.44 -9.62
CA LEU A 72 8.92 4.53 -10.20
C LEU A 72 8.81 4.50 -11.73
#